data_AF-A0A6J1BBE5-F1
#
_entry.id   AF-A0A6J1BBE5-F1
#
_cell.length_a   1.000
_cell.length_b   1.000
_cell.length_c   1.000
_cell.angle_alpha   90.00
_cell.angle_beta   90.00
_cell.angle_gamma   90.00
#
_symmetry.space_group_name_H-M   'P 1'
#
loop_
_entity.id
_entity.type
_entity.pdbx_description
1 polymer ?
#
loop_
_entity_poly.entity_id
_entity_poly.type
_entity_poly.pdbx_seq_one_letter_code
_entity_poly.pdbx_strand_id
1 'polypeptide(L)'
;MNKIDYTHAYLHYQLIASKNAIGHREFLLESARKVGVEGAAEFLENPNNGLKEVNEELEKYSANISGVPNYMINGKHQLSGGQPPEVFMRAFEVAAK
;
A
#
# COMPACT_ATOMS: atom_id res chain seq x y z
N MET A 1 18.07 2.25 18.92
CA MET A 1 17.92 1.93 17.48
C MET A 1 17.66 0.43 17.40
N ASN A 2 16.40 0.02 17.24
CA ASN A 2 15.96 -1.36 17.46
C ASN A 2 16.02 -2.16 16.16
N LYS A 3 16.42 -3.43 16.25
CA LYS A 3 16.54 -4.39 15.13
C LYS A 3 15.24 -4.56 14.30
N ILE A 4 14.10 -4.09 14.79
CA ILE A 4 12.79 -4.19 14.12
C ILE A 4 12.70 -3.26 12.89
N ASP A 5 13.40 -2.12 12.88
CA ASP A 5 13.33 -1.15 11.77
C ASP A 5 13.99 -1.65 10.48
N TYR A 6 15.02 -2.50 10.59
CA TYR A 6 15.78 -2.95 9.43
C TYR A 6 15.04 -4.00 8.60
N THR A 7 14.29 -4.92 9.23
CA THR A 7 13.57 -5.97 8.50
C THR A 7 12.44 -5.40 7.65
N HIS A 8 11.74 -4.38 8.17
CA HIS A 8 10.68 -3.67 7.43
C HIS A 8 11.27 -2.87 6.26
N ALA A 9 12.36 -2.12 6.48
CA ALA A 9 13.02 -1.35 5.44
C ALA A 9 13.63 -2.23 4.33
N TYR A 10 14.17 -3.39 4.68
CA TYR A 10 14.79 -4.32 3.71
C TYR A 10 13.75 -5.00 2.82
N LEU A 11 12.61 -5.41 3.38
CA LEU A 11 11.47 -5.94 2.61
C LEU A 11 10.86 -4.87 1.70
N HIS A 12 10.68 -3.64 2.21
CA HIS A 12 10.21 -2.50 1.41
C HIS A 12 11.16 -2.20 0.24
N TYR A 13 12.47 -2.21 0.48
CA TYR A 13 13.46 -1.94 -0.57
C TYR A 13 13.43 -3.01 -1.66
N GLN A 14 13.32 -4.29 -1.32
CA GLN A 14 13.24 -5.38 -2.31
C GLN A 14 11.93 -5.36 -3.12
N LEU A 15 10.80 -4.97 -2.49
CA LEU A 15 9.49 -4.82 -3.14
C LEU A 15 9.47 -3.67 -4.16
N ILE A 16 10.09 -2.52 -3.83
CA ILE A 16 10.09 -1.33 -4.70
C ILE A 16 11.16 -1.40 -5.78
N ALA A 17 12.34 -1.99 -5.48
CA ALA A 17 13.50 -1.97 -6.38
C ALA A 17 13.35 -2.87 -7.62
N SER A 18 12.40 -3.81 -7.64
CA SER A 18 12.23 -4.75 -8.76
C SER A 18 10.80 -4.76 -9.29
N LYS A 19 10.48 -3.84 -10.20
CA LYS A 19 9.17 -3.75 -10.90
C LYS A 19 8.70 -5.09 -11.50
N ASN A 20 9.62 -5.98 -11.86
CA ASN A 20 9.28 -7.28 -12.44
C ASN A 20 8.98 -8.36 -11.37
N ALA A 21 9.48 -8.25 -10.14
CA ALA A 21 9.33 -9.28 -9.12
C ALA A 21 7.89 -9.39 -8.61
N ILE A 22 7.19 -8.26 -8.46
CA ILE A 22 5.83 -8.19 -7.90
C ILE A 22 4.75 -8.83 -8.79
N GLY A 23 5.05 -9.08 -10.08
CA GLY A 23 4.15 -9.81 -10.98
C GLY A 23 4.32 -11.33 -10.92
N HIS A 24 5.33 -11.85 -10.22
CA HIS A 24 5.61 -13.28 -10.14
C HIS A 24 4.95 -13.91 -8.91
N ARG A 25 4.19 -15.00 -9.13
CA ARG A 25 3.48 -15.73 -8.08
C ARG A 25 4.41 -16.17 -6.95
N GLU A 26 5.58 -16.71 -7.29
CA GLU A 26 6.56 -17.21 -6.32
C GLU A 26 7.03 -16.10 -5.37
N PHE A 27 7.20 -14.89 -5.91
CA PHE A 27 7.60 -13.73 -5.12
C PHE A 27 6.49 -13.26 -4.18
N LEU A 28 5.22 -13.28 -4.64
CA LEU A 28 4.07 -12.96 -3.80
C LEU A 28 3.90 -13.95 -2.65
N LEU A 29 4.07 -15.26 -2.92
CA LEU A 29 3.99 -16.30 -1.88
C LEU A 29 5.11 -16.19 -0.85
N GLU A 30 6.34 -15.98 -1.30
CA GLU A 30 7.48 -15.77 -0.40
C GLU A 30 7.30 -14.51 0.44
N SER A 31 6.74 -13.44 -0.13
CA SER A 31 6.41 -12.21 0.58
C SER A 31 5.35 -12.47 1.65
N ALA A 32 4.23 -13.12 1.29
CA ALA A 32 3.17 -13.50 2.21
C ALA A 32 3.69 -14.34 3.39
N ARG A 33 4.53 -15.34 3.10
CA ARG A 33 5.17 -16.19 4.13
C ARG A 33 6.05 -15.38 5.09
N LYS A 34 6.84 -14.43 4.59
CA LYS A 34 7.72 -13.59 5.43
C LYS A 34 6.97 -12.68 6.40
N VAL A 35 5.75 -12.26 6.04
CA VAL A 35 4.91 -11.40 6.90
C VAL A 35 3.84 -12.19 7.66
N GLY A 36 3.81 -13.52 7.54
CA GLY A 36 2.87 -14.39 8.27
C GLY A 36 1.44 -14.39 7.72
N VAL A 37 1.25 -14.08 6.43
CA VAL A 37 -0.05 -14.19 5.76
C VAL A 37 -0.29 -15.64 5.34
N GLU A 38 -1.36 -16.24 5.87
CA GLU A 38 -1.84 -17.57 5.53
C GLU A 38 -2.84 -17.53 4.36
N GLY A 39 -3.05 -18.64 3.66
CA GLY A 39 -4.05 -18.75 2.58
C GLY A 39 -3.65 -18.10 1.24
N ALA A 40 -2.44 -17.52 1.14
CA ALA A 40 -2.00 -16.83 -0.07
C ALA A 40 -1.83 -17.78 -1.27
N ALA A 41 -1.46 -19.04 -1.04
CA ALA A 41 -1.28 -20.02 -2.11
C ALA A 41 -2.61 -20.33 -2.81
N GLU A 42 -3.63 -20.61 -2.00
CA GLU A 42 -5.01 -20.90 -2.38
C GLU A 42 -5.67 -19.67 -3.00
N PHE A 43 -5.47 -18.49 -2.39
CA PHE A 43 -6.01 -17.24 -2.91
C PHE A 43 -5.47 -16.94 -4.33
N LEU A 44 -4.18 -17.20 -4.57
CA LEU A 44 -3.54 -16.96 -5.87
C LEU A 44 -3.77 -18.07 -6.91
N GLU A 45 -4.49 -19.16 -6.59
CA GLU A 45 -4.86 -20.18 -7.58
C GLU A 45 -5.84 -19.63 -8.63
N ASN A 46 -6.78 -18.79 -8.19
CA ASN A 46 -7.66 -18.06 -9.09
C ASN A 46 -7.08 -16.66 -9.34
N PRO A 47 -6.62 -16.34 -10.57
CA PRO A 47 -6.04 -15.04 -10.88
C PRO A 47 -7.05 -13.87 -10.76
N ASN A 48 -8.36 -14.16 -10.66
CA ASN A 48 -9.40 -13.14 -10.49
C ASN A 48 -9.75 -12.86 -9.03
N ASN A 49 -9.19 -13.60 -8.06
CA ASN A 49 -9.43 -13.31 -6.64
C ASN A 49 -8.88 -11.91 -6.30
N GLY A 50 -9.70 -11.07 -5.66
CA GLY A 50 -9.37 -9.68 -5.36
C GLY A 50 -9.54 -8.69 -6.52
N LEU A 51 -9.80 -9.17 -7.75
CA LEU A 51 -9.89 -8.29 -8.93
C LEU A 51 -11.09 -7.35 -8.85
N LYS A 52 -12.23 -7.84 -8.33
CA LYS A 52 -13.43 -7.04 -8.17
C LYS A 52 -13.18 -5.90 -7.19
N GLU A 53 -12.64 -6.20 -6.01
CA GLU A 53 -12.35 -5.23 -4.96
C GLU A 53 -11.36 -4.17 -5.43
N VAL A 54 -10.29 -4.58 -6.14
CA VAL A 54 -9.32 -3.65 -6.74
C VAL A 54 -9.99 -2.72 -7.76
N ASN A 55 -10.83 -3.25 -8.64
CA ASN A 55 -11.52 -2.43 -9.63
C ASN A 55 -12.55 -1.48 -8.98
N GLU A 56 -13.30 -1.93 -7.99
CA GLU A 56 -14.25 -1.08 -7.25
C GLU A 56 -13.54 0.07 -6.52
N GLU A 57 -12.37 -0.18 -5.92
CA GLU A 57 -11.54 0.89 -5.32
C GLU A 57 -11.00 1.86 -6.38
N LEU A 58 -10.49 1.35 -7.50
CA LEU A 58 -10.02 2.18 -8.60
C LEU A 58 -11.14 3.06 -9.15
N GLU A 59 -12.32 2.51 -9.43
CA GLU A 59 -13.48 3.27 -9.90
C GLU A 59 -13.90 4.35 -8.91
N LYS A 60 -13.93 4.01 -7.62
CA LYS A 60 -14.33 4.93 -6.55
C LYS A 60 -13.40 6.14 -6.39
N TYR A 61 -12.09 5.93 -6.52
CA TYR A 61 -11.10 6.94 -6.15
C TYR A 61 -10.39 7.61 -7.35
N SER A 62 -10.27 6.93 -8.49
CA SER A 62 -9.44 7.42 -9.62
C SER A 62 -9.94 8.71 -10.26
N ALA A 63 -11.26 8.95 -10.29
CA ALA A 63 -11.83 10.12 -10.95
C ALA A 63 -11.34 11.46 -10.38
N ASN A 64 -10.96 11.51 -9.09
CA ASN A 64 -10.54 12.72 -8.38
C ASN A 64 -9.06 12.71 -7.98
N ILE A 65 -8.28 11.75 -8.47
CA ILE A 65 -6.86 11.58 -8.14
C ILE A 65 -6.05 11.62 -9.43
N SER A 66 -5.20 12.65 -9.56
CA SER A 66 -4.29 12.81 -10.71
C SER A 66 -2.93 12.15 -10.51
N GLY A 67 -2.65 11.62 -9.31
CA GLY A 67 -1.38 10.96 -9.00
C GLY A 67 -1.33 10.41 -7.57
N VAL A 68 -0.40 9.48 -7.36
CA VAL A 68 -0.17 8.82 -6.06
C VAL A 68 1.21 9.21 -5.48
N PRO A 69 1.39 9.20 -4.15
CA PRO A 69 0.36 8.91 -3.13
C PRO A 69 -0.67 10.05 -3.00
N ASN A 70 -1.91 9.71 -2.67
CA ASN A 70 -3.00 10.64 -2.40
C ASN A 70 -3.70 10.22 -1.10
N TYR A 71 -3.93 11.16 -0.21
CA TYR A 71 -4.45 10.90 1.13
C TYR A 71 -5.74 11.69 1.35
N MET A 72 -6.74 11.04 1.95
CA MET A 72 -7.97 11.68 2.40
C MET A 72 -8.09 11.50 3.92
N ILE A 73 -7.95 12.57 4.68
CA ILE A 73 -7.98 12.55 6.15
C ILE A 73 -9.38 12.93 6.62
N ASN A 74 -10.04 12.01 7.34
CA ASN A 74 -11.43 12.12 7.84
C ASN A 74 -12.46 12.55 6.77
N GLY A 75 -12.21 12.23 5.49
CA GLY A 75 -13.10 12.63 4.39
C GLY A 75 -13.13 14.14 4.08
N LYS A 76 -12.27 14.95 4.71
CA LYS A 76 -12.32 16.42 4.63
C LYS A 76 -11.06 17.04 4.03
N HIS A 77 -9.89 16.45 4.28
CA HIS A 77 -8.62 17.03 3.88
C HIS A 77 -7.89 16.11 2.91
N GLN A 78 -7.70 16.59 1.68
CA GLN A 78 -6.95 15.89 0.66
C GLN A 78 -5.50 16.39 0.64
N LEU A 79 -4.54 15.46 0.64
CA LEU A 79 -3.11 15.73 0.44
C LEU A 79 -2.61 14.91 -0.75
N SER A 80 -1.94 15.55 -1.70
CA SER A 80 -1.39 14.90 -2.89
C SER A 80 0.13 14.90 -2.88
N GLY A 81 0.74 13.79 -3.28
CA GLY A 81 2.19 13.60 -3.34
C GLY A 81 2.84 13.28 -1.99
N GLY A 82 4.14 12.99 -2.05
CA GLY A 82 4.99 12.77 -0.87
C GLY A 82 5.29 14.08 -0.14
N GLN A 83 4.31 14.62 0.56
CA GLN A 83 4.44 15.87 1.31
C GLN A 83 5.41 15.73 2.51
N PRO A 84 6.00 16.84 3.00
CA PRO A 84 6.77 16.84 4.25
C PRO A 84 5.92 16.39 5.46
N PRO A 85 6.52 15.75 6.48
CA PRO A 85 5.81 15.28 7.66
C PRO A 85 4.98 16.36 8.37
N GLU A 86 5.47 17.61 8.39
CA GLU A 86 4.81 18.74 9.04
C GLU A 86 3.44 19.05 8.44
N VAL A 87 3.26 18.77 7.14
CA VAL A 87 1.98 18.93 6.44
C VAL A 87 0.96 17.92 6.95
N PHE A 88 1.38 16.67 7.17
CA PHE A 88 0.53 15.63 7.73
C PHE A 88 0.16 15.93 9.19
N MET A 89 1.13 16.34 10.01
CA MET A 89 0.89 16.71 11.41
C MET A 89 -0.21 17.77 11.52
N ARG A 90 -0.12 18.84 10.72
CA ARG A 90 -1.14 19.88 10.69
C ARG A 90 -2.49 19.35 10.20
N ALA A 91 -2.51 18.50 9.18
CA ALA A 91 -3.76 17.95 8.65
C ALA A 91 -4.48 17.07 9.70
N PHE A 92 -3.74 16.31 10.51
CA PHE A 92 -4.30 15.53 11.62
C PHE A 92 -4.84 16.43 12.73
N GLU A 93 -4.13 17.49 13.11
CA GLU A 93 -4.59 18.47 14.12
C GLU A 93 -5.90 19.16 13.70
N VAL A 94 -6.05 19.51 12.42
CA VAL A 94 -7.27 20.12 11.90
C VAL A 94 -8.40 19.09 11.84
N ALA A 95 -8.13 17.86 11.41
CA ALA A 95 -9.13 16.82 11.24
C ALA A 95 -9.66 16.23 12.56
N ALA A 96 -8.92 16.38 13.66
CA ALA A 96 -9.31 15.96 15.01
C ALA A 96 -10.30 16.93 15.70
N LYS A 97 -10.55 18.10 15.09
CA LYS A 97 -11.53 19.09 15.54
C LYS A 97 -12.87 18.91 14.81
#